data_AF-F3KLH2-F1
#
_entry.id   AF-F3KLH2-F1
#
_cell.length_a   1.000
_cell.length_b   1.000
_cell.length_c   1.000
_cell.angle_alpha   90.00
_cell.angle_beta   90.00
_cell.angle_gamma   90.00
#
_symmetry.space_group_name_H-M   'P 1'
#
loop_
_entity.id
_entity.type
_entity.pdbx_description
1 polymer ?
#
loop_
_entity_poly.entity_id
_entity_poly.type
_entity_poly.pdbx_seq_one_letter_code
_entity_poly.pdbx_strand_id
1 'polypeptide(L)'
;MDCEERIKECEYILKQIIQYEPDPYYVNYFFNSYLFSVNKVYFEIFREACREFGLFTSEKYTKEAFLEKANKKNDQKAVDFVSWFDKKYDQEHKNAYPNFIKKCCKIQNENRKLAKIKIMIRAKERYENDPNQEILVSLKNEKLSSMKELQIEVKRQMPVFLEMINYKRNRKNEPKINEKQVITSTFLDIEQNGEDIEIVYASKIYISVMRRLIIDVRKKIIELKK
;
A
#
# COMPACT_ATOMS: atom_id res chain seq x y z
N MET A 1 2.74 7.84 -21.03
CA MET A 1 2.69 6.75 -20.05
C MET A 1 1.33 6.11 -20.06
N ASP A 2 1.27 4.80 -19.98
CA ASP A 2 0.05 4.02 -19.77
C ASP A 2 0.01 3.45 -18.34
N CYS A 3 -1.04 2.68 -18.03
CA CYS A 3 -1.22 2.07 -16.71
C CYS A 3 -0.07 1.10 -16.37
N GLU A 4 0.38 0.32 -17.34
CA GLU A 4 1.45 -0.68 -17.19
C GLU A 4 2.79 -0.04 -16.82
N GLU A 5 3.16 1.06 -17.48
CA GLU A 5 4.37 1.82 -17.15
C GLU A 5 4.30 2.41 -15.74
N ARG A 6 3.13 2.90 -15.30
CA ARG A 6 2.93 3.37 -13.91
C ARG A 6 3.04 2.25 -12.89
N ILE A 7 2.55 1.06 -13.21
CA ILE A 7 2.76 -0.12 -12.35
C ILE A 7 4.25 -0.48 -12.26
N LYS A 8 4.99 -0.44 -13.38
CA LYS A 8 6.45 -0.68 -13.36
C LYS A 8 7.19 0.34 -12.51
N GLU A 9 6.76 1.61 -12.53
CA GLU A 9 7.27 2.66 -11.63
C GLU A 9 7.03 2.29 -10.16
N CYS A 10 5.81 1.85 -9.80
CA CYS A 10 5.50 1.34 -8.46
C CYS A 10 6.38 0.14 -8.06
N GLU A 11 6.62 -0.81 -8.97
CA GLU A 11 7.49 -1.97 -8.73
C GLU A 11 8.95 -1.57 -8.51
N TYR A 12 9.45 -0.61 -9.28
CA TYR A 12 10.79 -0.07 -9.11
C TYR A 12 10.94 0.62 -7.76
N ILE A 13 9.97 1.46 -7.38
CA ILE A 13 9.98 2.14 -6.07
C ILE A 13 9.88 1.10 -4.93
N LEU A 14 9.07 0.05 -5.07
CA LEU A 14 9.01 -1.03 -4.08
C LEU A 14 10.38 -1.69 -3.85
N LYS A 15 11.17 -1.90 -4.90
CA LYS A 15 12.56 -2.40 -4.76
C LYS A 15 13.42 -1.45 -3.92
N GLN A 16 13.22 -0.14 -4.07
CA GLN A 16 13.90 0.85 -3.23
C GLN A 16 13.43 0.76 -1.77
N ILE A 17 12.13 0.68 -1.51
CA ILE A 17 11.61 0.49 -0.13
C ILE A 17 12.27 -0.73 0.53
N ILE A 18 12.32 -1.86 -0.19
CA ILE A 18 12.94 -3.10 0.30
C ILE A 18 14.45 -2.92 0.54
N GLN A 19 15.15 -2.22 -0.35
CA GLN A 19 16.60 -2.00 -0.24
C GLN A 19 16.96 -1.21 1.02
N TYR A 20 16.12 -0.28 1.44
CA TYR A 20 16.40 0.60 2.57
C TYR A 20 15.75 0.16 3.89
N GLU A 21 15.04 -0.98 3.92
CA GLU A 21 14.57 -1.52 5.19
C GLU A 21 15.75 -1.87 6.13
N PRO A 22 15.61 -1.65 7.45
CA PRO A 22 14.46 -1.08 8.15
C PRO A 22 14.62 0.43 8.48
N ASP A 23 15.36 1.22 7.69
CA ASP A 23 15.60 2.65 7.97
C ASP A 23 14.32 3.50 7.74
N PRO A 24 13.72 4.08 8.80
CA PRO A 24 12.45 4.78 8.69
C PRO A 24 12.50 5.99 7.76
N TYR A 25 13.62 6.72 7.68
CA TYR A 25 13.74 7.92 6.86
C TYR A 25 13.63 7.58 5.37
N TYR A 26 14.45 6.63 4.91
CA TYR A 26 14.47 6.25 3.49
C TYR A 26 13.20 5.49 3.10
N VAL A 27 12.71 4.59 3.96
CA VAL A 27 11.44 3.91 3.75
C VAL A 27 10.32 4.94 3.60
N ASN A 28 10.23 5.95 4.48
CA ASN A 28 9.22 7.00 4.38
C ASN A 28 9.32 7.77 3.06
N TYR A 29 10.54 8.14 2.65
CA TYR A 29 10.78 8.85 1.39
C TYR A 29 10.29 8.04 0.17
N PHE A 30 10.69 6.78 0.05
CA PHE A 30 10.29 5.93 -1.07
C PHE A 30 8.82 5.52 -0.98
N PHE A 31 8.27 5.35 0.22
CA PHE A 31 6.86 5.05 0.38
C PHE A 31 5.96 6.22 -0.04
N ASN A 32 6.30 7.47 0.31
CA ASN A 32 5.61 8.64 -0.24
C ASN A 32 5.69 8.69 -1.77
N SER A 33 6.87 8.41 -2.34
CA SER A 33 7.05 8.31 -3.79
C SER A 33 6.16 7.20 -4.41
N TYR A 34 6.04 6.06 -3.73
CA TYR A 34 5.18 4.95 -4.13
C TYR A 34 3.70 5.35 -4.16
N LEU A 35 3.19 5.99 -3.10
CA LEU A 35 1.81 6.47 -3.03
C LEU A 35 1.50 7.49 -4.14
N PHE A 36 2.47 8.33 -4.48
CA PHE A 36 2.32 9.27 -5.58
C PHE A 36 2.22 8.55 -6.93
N SER A 37 3.03 7.52 -7.16
CA SER A 37 2.94 6.69 -8.36
C SER A 37 1.62 5.90 -8.43
N VAL A 38 1.13 5.39 -7.30
CA VAL A 38 -0.21 4.78 -7.18
C VAL A 38 -1.30 5.76 -7.62
N ASN A 39 -1.30 6.99 -7.12
CA ASN A 39 -2.26 8.02 -7.54
C ASN A 39 -2.21 8.28 -9.06
N LYS A 40 -1.02 8.23 -9.68
CA LYS A 40 -0.90 8.36 -11.14
C LYS A 40 -1.46 7.17 -11.91
N VAL A 41 -1.42 5.94 -11.37
CA VAL A 41 -2.11 4.79 -12.00
C VAL A 41 -3.60 5.11 -12.15
N TYR A 42 -4.23 5.67 -11.11
CA TYR A 42 -5.64 6.07 -11.18
C TYR A 42 -5.91 7.16 -12.21
N PHE A 43 -5.00 8.12 -12.36
CA PHE A 43 -5.13 9.11 -13.44
C PHE A 43 -5.03 8.48 -14.84
N GLU A 44 -4.15 7.50 -15.03
CA GLU A 44 -4.04 6.80 -16.31
C GLU A 44 -5.28 5.94 -16.61
N ILE A 45 -5.91 5.33 -15.59
CA ILE A 45 -7.19 4.62 -15.73
C ILE A 45 -8.26 5.56 -16.30
N PHE A 46 -8.43 6.75 -15.72
CA PHE A 46 -9.43 7.70 -16.20
C PHE A 46 -9.05 8.37 -17.52
N ARG A 47 -7.75 8.52 -17.80
CA ARG A 47 -7.28 8.96 -19.12
C ARG A 47 -7.65 7.95 -20.20
N GLU A 48 -7.45 6.66 -19.94
CA GLU A 48 -7.84 5.57 -20.83
C GLU A 48 -9.37 5.59 -21.03
N ALA A 49 -10.14 5.67 -19.95
CA ALA A 49 -11.60 5.78 -20.03
C ALA A 49 -12.05 7.00 -20.84
N CYS A 50 -11.48 8.19 -20.61
CA CYS A 50 -11.78 9.40 -21.38
C CYS A 50 -11.60 9.18 -22.88
N ARG A 51 -10.50 8.52 -23.29
CA ARG A 51 -10.26 8.18 -24.69
C ARG A 51 -11.33 7.23 -25.23
N GLU A 52 -11.66 6.20 -24.46
CA GLU A 52 -12.59 5.16 -24.91
C GLU A 52 -14.05 5.66 -25.01
N PHE A 53 -14.48 6.56 -24.13
CA PHE A 53 -15.82 7.17 -24.17
C PHE A 53 -15.85 8.49 -24.98
N GLY A 54 -14.73 8.97 -25.52
CA GLY A 54 -14.68 10.25 -26.24
C GLY A 54 -14.96 11.47 -25.34
N LEU A 55 -14.59 11.37 -24.06
CA LEU A 55 -14.80 12.39 -23.01
C LEU A 55 -13.49 13.15 -22.72
N PHE A 56 -12.95 13.84 -23.71
CA PHE A 56 -11.72 14.61 -23.52
C PHE A 56 -11.92 15.78 -22.54
N THR A 57 -11.01 15.87 -21.57
CA THR A 57 -10.94 16.92 -20.54
C THR A 57 -9.66 17.72 -20.73
N SER A 58 -9.71 19.03 -20.55
CA SER A 58 -8.53 19.91 -20.53
C SER A 58 -7.79 19.88 -19.17
N GLU A 59 -8.42 19.30 -18.15
CA GLU A 59 -7.90 19.19 -16.78
C GLU A 59 -7.16 17.87 -16.51
N LYS A 60 -6.75 17.63 -15.26
CA LYS A 60 -6.26 16.33 -14.81
C LYS A 60 -7.34 15.26 -15.02
N TYR A 61 -6.94 14.07 -15.45
CA TYR A 61 -7.82 12.92 -15.63
C TYR A 61 -8.25 12.33 -14.29
N THR A 62 -9.14 13.02 -13.57
CA THR A 62 -9.74 12.55 -12.32
C THR A 62 -11.11 11.91 -12.57
N LYS A 63 -11.60 11.14 -11.60
CA LYS A 63 -12.96 10.58 -11.64
C LYS A 63 -14.00 11.68 -11.73
N GLU A 64 -13.81 12.75 -10.98
CA GLU A 64 -14.72 13.89 -10.88
C GLU A 64 -14.83 14.61 -12.24
N ALA A 65 -13.70 14.89 -12.89
CA ALA A 65 -13.67 15.53 -14.20
C ALA A 65 -14.30 14.63 -15.29
N PHE A 66 -14.04 13.32 -15.22
CA PHE A 66 -14.68 12.34 -16.10
C PHE A 66 -16.21 12.35 -15.93
N LEU A 67 -16.70 12.28 -14.69
CA LEU A 67 -18.13 12.24 -14.38
C LEU A 67 -18.83 13.55 -14.78
N GLU A 68 -18.20 14.70 -14.52
CA GLU A 68 -18.73 16.00 -14.93
C GLU A 68 -18.89 16.07 -16.45
N LYS A 69 -17.90 15.58 -17.21
CA LYS A 69 -17.96 15.56 -18.67
C LYS A 69 -19.01 14.59 -19.19
N ALA A 70 -19.13 13.41 -18.58
CA ALA A 70 -20.16 12.43 -18.90
C ALA A 70 -21.57 13.02 -18.73
N ASN A 71 -21.82 13.67 -17.59
CA ASN A 71 -23.10 14.34 -17.30
C ASN A 71 -23.38 15.48 -18.29
N LYS A 72 -22.39 16.34 -18.59
CA LYS A 72 -22.54 17.42 -19.58
C LYS A 72 -22.90 16.92 -20.99
N LYS A 73 -22.45 15.72 -21.36
CA LYS A 73 -22.77 15.08 -22.65
C LYS A 73 -23.98 14.14 -22.60
N ASN A 74 -24.62 13.97 -21.44
CA ASN A 74 -25.66 12.96 -21.20
C ASN A 74 -25.21 11.54 -21.60
N ASP A 75 -23.94 11.20 -21.38
CA ASP A 75 -23.40 9.87 -21.67
C ASP A 75 -23.67 8.91 -20.51
N GLN A 76 -24.82 8.22 -20.57
CA GLN A 76 -25.24 7.30 -19.52
C GLN A 76 -24.26 6.12 -19.35
N LYS A 77 -23.65 5.64 -20.45
CA LYS A 77 -22.69 4.52 -20.39
C LYS A 77 -21.45 4.93 -19.59
N ALA A 78 -20.98 6.16 -19.74
CA ALA A 78 -19.88 6.69 -18.93
C ALA A 78 -20.28 6.90 -17.45
N VAL A 79 -21.50 7.36 -17.16
CA VAL A 79 -22.00 7.46 -15.78
C VAL A 79 -22.06 6.08 -15.11
N ASP A 80 -22.57 5.08 -15.83
CA ASP A 80 -22.64 3.69 -15.35
C ASP A 80 -21.25 3.09 -15.10
N PHE A 81 -20.27 3.44 -15.93
CA PHE A 81 -18.87 3.08 -15.72
C PHE A 81 -18.35 3.59 -14.37
N VAL A 82 -18.61 4.86 -14.02
CA VAL A 82 -18.17 5.43 -12.73
C VAL A 82 -18.85 4.74 -11.56
N SER A 83 -20.17 4.50 -11.64
CA SER A 83 -20.93 3.78 -10.61
C SER A 83 -20.40 2.36 -10.39
N TRP A 84 -20.06 1.65 -11.47
CA TRP A 84 -19.40 0.36 -11.39
C TRP A 84 -18.00 0.45 -10.80
N PHE A 85 -17.20 1.44 -11.23
CA PHE A 85 -15.82 1.62 -10.80
C PHE A 85 -15.75 1.84 -9.28
N ASP A 86 -16.61 2.69 -8.72
CA ASP A 86 -16.63 2.95 -7.27
C ASP A 86 -16.95 1.68 -6.48
N LYS A 87 -17.95 0.89 -6.91
CA LYS A 87 -18.26 -0.40 -6.28
C LYS A 87 -17.10 -1.38 -6.35
N LYS A 88 -16.45 -1.49 -7.51
CA LYS A 88 -15.30 -2.37 -7.72
C LYS A 88 -14.09 -1.92 -6.91
N TYR A 89 -13.85 -0.61 -6.85
CA TYR A 89 -12.80 -0.01 -6.04
C TYR A 89 -13.02 -0.34 -4.57
N ASP A 90 -14.21 -0.14 -4.02
CA ASP A 90 -14.48 -0.48 -2.61
C ASP A 90 -14.35 -1.98 -2.32
N GLN A 91 -14.74 -2.84 -3.26
CA GLN A 91 -14.54 -4.29 -3.13
C GLN A 91 -13.07 -4.68 -3.04
N GLU A 92 -12.21 -4.16 -3.93
CA GLU A 92 -10.76 -4.42 -3.89
C GLU A 92 -10.10 -3.87 -2.61
N HIS A 93 -10.72 -2.88 -1.97
CA HIS A 93 -10.23 -2.21 -0.76
C HIS A 93 -10.90 -2.67 0.53
N LYS A 94 -11.66 -3.78 0.50
CA LYS A 94 -12.29 -4.33 1.71
C LYS A 94 -11.29 -4.87 2.73
N ASN A 95 -10.17 -5.42 2.25
CA ASN A 95 -9.14 -6.03 3.09
C ASN A 95 -8.20 -4.98 3.70
N ALA A 96 -7.61 -5.28 4.86
CA ALA A 96 -6.77 -4.35 5.62
C ALA A 96 -5.62 -3.75 4.79
N TYR A 97 -4.84 -4.57 4.07
CA TYR A 97 -3.67 -4.07 3.33
C TYR A 97 -4.01 -3.14 2.16
N PRO A 98 -4.97 -3.48 1.27
CA PRO A 98 -5.37 -2.51 0.25
C PRO A 98 -6.02 -1.26 0.84
N ASN A 99 -6.88 -1.42 1.86
CA ASN A 99 -7.51 -0.28 2.53
C ASN A 99 -6.47 0.68 3.14
N PHE A 100 -5.40 0.14 3.73
CA PHE A 100 -4.28 0.91 4.26
C PHE A 100 -3.62 1.79 3.18
N ILE A 101 -3.35 1.24 2.00
CA ILE A 101 -2.79 2.03 0.90
C ILE A 101 -3.78 3.11 0.42
N LYS A 102 -5.08 2.79 0.32
CA LYS A 102 -6.14 3.77 0.02
C LYS A 102 -6.15 4.93 1.02
N LYS A 103 -6.08 4.64 2.32
CA LYS A 103 -6.02 5.66 3.38
C LYS A 103 -4.75 6.51 3.28
N CYS A 104 -3.59 5.88 3.05
CA CYS A 104 -2.32 6.56 2.82
C CYS A 104 -2.37 7.53 1.63
N CYS A 105 -2.90 7.08 0.48
CA CYS A 105 -3.07 7.92 -0.71
C CYS A 105 -4.01 9.11 -0.42
N LYS A 106 -5.09 8.91 0.35
CA LYS A 106 -5.99 9.98 0.76
C LYS A 106 -5.26 11.05 1.59
N ILE A 107 -4.50 10.64 2.60
CA ILE A 107 -3.70 11.55 3.44
C ILE A 107 -2.71 12.36 2.58
N GLN A 108 -2.02 11.70 1.66
CA GLN A 108 -1.09 12.35 0.74
C GLN A 108 -1.79 13.36 -0.17
N ASN A 109 -2.94 13.01 -0.74
CA ASN A 109 -3.70 13.91 -1.63
C ASN A 109 -4.23 15.15 -0.91
N GLU A 110 -4.43 15.06 0.41
CA GLU A 110 -4.80 16.18 1.28
C GLU A 110 -3.57 16.98 1.77
N ASN A 111 -2.38 16.70 1.23
CA ASN A 111 -1.08 17.29 1.62
C ASN A 111 -0.78 17.15 3.13
N ARG A 112 -1.34 16.11 3.77
CA ARG A 112 -1.09 15.81 5.18
C ARG A 112 0.12 14.88 5.32
N LYS A 113 0.89 15.01 6.41
CA LYS A 113 2.01 14.12 6.71
C LYS A 113 1.48 12.78 7.21
N LEU A 114 2.04 11.67 6.73
CA LEU A 114 1.81 10.33 7.30
C LEU A 114 2.33 10.26 8.73
N ALA A 115 1.81 9.32 9.51
CA ALA A 115 2.33 9.02 10.84
C ALA A 115 3.81 8.59 10.81
N LYS A 116 4.43 8.52 11.98
CA LYS A 116 5.83 8.07 12.08
C LYS A 116 5.91 6.57 11.78
N ILE A 117 6.92 6.20 10.99
CA ILE A 117 7.24 4.81 10.72
C ILE A 117 7.92 4.20 11.95
N LYS A 118 7.44 3.02 12.34
CA LYS A 118 8.01 2.19 13.41
C LYS A 118 8.90 1.11 12.82
N ILE A 119 9.92 0.71 13.58
CA ILE A 119 10.69 -0.50 13.30
C ILE A 119 10.15 -1.60 14.18
N MET A 120 9.78 -2.74 13.62
CA MET A 120 9.27 -3.87 14.38
C MET A 120 10.00 -5.16 14.02
N ILE A 121 10.15 -6.06 14.99
CA ILE A 121 10.48 -7.47 14.71
C ILE A 121 9.21 -8.26 14.44
N ARG A 122 9.32 -9.19 13.49
CA ARG A 122 8.24 -10.06 13.06
C ARG A 122 8.78 -11.38 12.51
N ALA A 123 7.91 -12.39 12.42
CA ALA A 123 8.29 -13.66 11.81
C ALA A 123 8.48 -13.54 10.29
N LYS A 124 9.46 -14.25 9.73
CA LYS A 124 9.74 -14.28 8.30
C LYS A 124 8.54 -14.82 7.51
N GLU A 125 8.04 -15.97 7.95
CA GLU A 125 6.79 -16.59 7.48
C GLU A 125 5.66 -16.17 8.40
N ARG A 126 4.54 -15.74 7.82
CA ARG A 126 3.45 -15.10 8.55
C ARG A 126 2.28 -16.05 8.74
N TYR A 127 1.72 -16.02 9.93
CA TYR A 127 0.38 -16.48 10.24
C TYR A 127 -0.49 -15.29 10.65
N GLU A 128 -1.80 -15.41 10.46
CA GLU A 128 -2.76 -14.31 10.64
C GLU A 128 -2.68 -13.63 12.01
N ASN A 129 -2.29 -14.37 13.04
CA ASN A 129 -2.29 -13.91 14.43
C ASN A 129 -0.90 -13.81 15.04
N ASP A 130 0.13 -13.80 14.19
CA ASP A 130 1.50 -13.55 14.63
C ASP A 130 1.60 -12.16 15.26
N PRO A 131 2.20 -12.05 16.46
CA PRO A 131 2.53 -10.75 17.02
C PRO A 131 3.68 -10.10 16.24
N ASN A 132 3.65 -8.78 16.17
CA ASN A 132 4.80 -7.93 15.85
C ASN A 132 5.20 -7.19 17.12
N GLN A 133 6.47 -6.81 17.24
CA GLN A 133 6.96 -6.11 18.42
C GLN A 133 7.85 -4.94 18.01
N GLU A 134 7.51 -3.74 18.51
CA GLU A 134 8.25 -2.53 18.21
C GLU A 134 9.65 -2.53 18.84
N ILE A 135 10.62 -2.08 18.06
CA ILE A 135 12.01 -1.91 18.47
C ILE A 135 12.31 -0.42 18.58
N LEU A 136 12.53 0.03 19.82
CA LEU A 136 12.88 1.41 20.11
C LEU A 136 14.39 1.62 19.96
N VAL A 137 14.79 2.44 18.98
CA VAL A 137 16.19 2.78 18.70
C VAL A 137 16.33 4.28 18.49
N SER A 138 17.54 4.80 18.72
CA SER A 138 17.83 6.21 18.53
C SER A 138 17.76 6.58 17.04
N LEU A 139 16.92 7.56 16.71
CA LEU A 139 16.82 8.13 15.36
C LEU A 139 17.39 9.54 15.33
N LYS A 140 18.22 9.86 14.33
CA LYS A 140 18.71 11.21 14.07
C LYS A 140 18.01 11.77 12.83
N ASN A 141 17.15 12.77 13.00
CA ASN A 141 16.29 13.30 11.93
C ASN A 141 15.46 12.19 11.26
N GLU A 142 14.79 11.35 12.05
CA GLU A 142 14.00 10.18 11.62
C GLU A 142 14.82 9.05 10.96
N LYS A 143 16.12 9.26 10.70
CA LYS A 143 17.02 8.26 10.12
C LYS A 143 17.60 7.36 11.20
N LEU A 144 17.78 6.08 10.87
CA LEU A 144 18.42 5.13 11.76
C LEU A 144 19.86 5.56 12.06
N SER A 145 20.19 5.78 13.33
CA SER A 145 21.50 6.29 13.74
C SER A 145 22.61 5.24 13.59
N SER A 146 22.27 3.97 13.87
CA SER A 146 23.24 2.87 13.86
C SER A 146 22.55 1.53 13.65
N MET A 147 22.98 0.80 12.61
CA MET A 147 22.53 -0.59 12.40
C MET A 147 22.99 -1.51 13.53
N LYS A 148 24.13 -1.20 14.16
CA LYS A 148 24.66 -1.97 15.30
C LYS A 148 23.76 -1.82 16.54
N GLU A 149 23.29 -0.61 16.81
CA GLU A 149 22.35 -0.36 17.91
C GLU A 149 21.05 -1.14 17.70
N LEU A 150 20.51 -1.09 16.47
CA LEU A 150 19.33 -1.88 16.13
C LEU A 150 19.55 -3.39 16.35
N GLN A 151 20.68 -3.94 15.92
CA GLN A 151 20.98 -5.36 16.12
C GLN A 151 21.09 -5.74 17.61
N ILE A 152 21.66 -4.85 18.44
CA ILE A 152 21.74 -5.06 19.90
C ILE A 152 20.34 -5.09 20.49
N GLU A 153 19.48 -4.15 20.10
CA GLU A 153 18.13 -4.05 20.64
C GLU A 153 17.25 -5.23 20.21
N VAL A 154 17.34 -5.65 18.95
CA VAL A 154 16.69 -6.85 18.44
C VAL A 154 17.12 -8.08 19.23
N LYS A 155 18.43 -8.27 19.47
CA LYS A 155 18.94 -9.39 20.26
C LYS A 155 18.44 -9.36 21.70
N ARG A 156 18.33 -8.18 22.30
CA ARG A 156 17.80 -8.00 23.66
C ARG A 156 16.35 -8.45 23.78
N GLN A 157 15.51 -8.10 22.79
CA GLN A 157 14.08 -8.40 22.80
C GLN A 157 13.74 -9.79 22.25
N MET A 158 14.68 -10.44 21.55
CA MET A 158 14.49 -11.74 20.88
C MET A 158 13.90 -12.85 21.76
N PRO A 159 14.38 -13.09 23.00
CA PRO A 159 13.87 -14.21 23.80
C PRO A 159 12.38 -14.07 24.13
N VAL A 160 11.96 -12.87 24.53
CA VAL A 160 10.57 -12.55 24.87
C VAL A 160 9.67 -12.65 23.64
N PHE A 161 10.14 -12.14 22.50
CA PHE A 161 9.41 -12.24 21.24
C PHE A 161 9.18 -13.69 20.83
N LEU A 162 10.23 -14.52 20.88
CA LEU A 162 10.16 -15.95 20.54
C LEU A 162 9.23 -16.73 21.46
N GLU A 163 9.24 -16.44 22.76
CA GLU A 163 8.33 -17.05 23.72
C GLU A 163 6.88 -16.71 23.37
N MET A 164 6.58 -15.42 23.17
CA MET A 164 5.23 -14.92 22.87
C MET A 164 4.68 -15.50 21.56
N ILE A 165 5.44 -15.44 20.46
CA ILE A 165 4.97 -15.92 19.17
C ILE A 165 4.79 -17.44 19.15
N ASN A 166 5.76 -18.19 19.69
CA ASN A 166 5.68 -19.65 19.72
C ASN A 166 4.54 -20.14 20.62
N TYR A 167 4.25 -19.41 21.71
CA TYR A 167 3.09 -19.68 22.53
C TYR A 167 1.77 -19.52 21.76
N LYS A 168 1.61 -18.42 21.03
CA LYS A 168 0.42 -18.16 20.20
C LYS A 168 0.27 -19.19 19.08
N ARG A 169 1.35 -19.47 18.35
CA ARG A 169 1.36 -20.46 17.26
C ARG A 169 1.03 -21.86 17.76
N ASN A 170 1.59 -22.28 18.89
CA ASN A 170 1.29 -23.58 19.49
C ASN A 170 -0.20 -23.76 19.82
N ARG A 171 -0.88 -22.69 20.28
CA ARG A 171 -2.33 -22.73 20.53
C ARG A 171 -3.18 -22.89 19.26
N LYS A 172 -2.60 -22.62 18.08
CA LYS A 172 -3.25 -22.71 16.77
C LYS A 172 -2.71 -23.84 15.90
N ASN A 173 -1.86 -24.72 16.45
CA ASN A 173 -1.15 -25.77 15.71
C ASN A 173 -0.29 -25.24 14.55
N GLU A 174 0.24 -24.02 14.70
CA GLU A 174 1.14 -23.39 13.73
C GLU A 174 2.61 -23.69 14.10
N PRO A 175 3.54 -23.81 13.13
CA PRO A 175 4.94 -24.16 13.38
C PRO A 175 5.66 -23.11 14.24
N LYS A 176 6.43 -23.58 15.23
CA LYS A 176 7.33 -22.73 16.01
C LYS A 176 8.44 -22.16 15.14
N ILE A 177 8.96 -21.01 15.54
CA ILE A 177 10.10 -20.32 14.92
C ILE A 177 11.28 -20.18 15.87
N ASN A 178 12.46 -20.02 15.29
CA ASN A 178 13.69 -19.66 16.00
C ASN A 178 14.20 -18.29 15.56
N GLU A 179 15.31 -17.84 16.16
CA GLU A 179 15.92 -16.52 15.90
C GLU A 179 16.20 -16.25 14.41
N LYS A 180 16.60 -17.26 13.64
CA LYS A 180 16.92 -17.11 12.21
C LYS A 180 15.70 -16.82 11.35
N GLN A 181 14.51 -17.04 11.90
CA GLN A 181 13.22 -16.78 11.25
C GLN A 181 12.59 -15.48 11.74
N VAL A 182 13.29 -14.66 12.52
CA VAL A 182 12.84 -13.33 12.93
C VAL A 182 13.56 -12.27 12.10
N ILE A 183 12.82 -11.30 11.60
CA ILE A 183 13.38 -10.18 10.84
C ILE A 183 12.81 -8.85 11.34
N THR A 184 13.53 -7.76 11.08
CA THR A 184 13.04 -6.40 11.26
C THR A 184 12.34 -5.89 10.00
N SER A 185 11.26 -5.15 10.15
CA SER A 185 10.57 -4.49 9.05
C SER A 185 9.90 -3.20 9.52
N THR A 186 9.46 -2.38 8.57
CA THR A 186 8.87 -1.07 8.83
C THR A 186 7.35 -1.12 8.79
N PHE A 187 6.74 -0.49 9.81
CA PHE A 187 5.29 -0.46 10.01
C PHE A 187 4.81 0.98 10.13
N LEU A 188 3.54 1.18 9.78
CA LEU A 188 2.86 2.47 9.92
C LEU A 188 1.48 2.25 10.55
N ASP A 189 1.17 3.06 11.55
CA ASP A 189 -0.16 3.19 12.13
C ASP A 189 -0.83 4.45 11.58
N ILE A 190 -1.83 4.29 10.72
CA ILE A 190 -2.52 5.43 10.09
C ILE A 190 -3.58 6.05 11.02
N GLU A 191 -4.17 5.25 11.91
CA GLU A 191 -5.39 5.63 12.64
C GLU A 191 -5.17 5.84 14.13
N GLN A 192 -3.93 5.65 14.62
CA GLN A 192 -3.60 5.69 16.05
C GLN A 192 -4.50 4.75 16.86
N ASN A 193 -5.04 3.72 16.21
CA ASN A 193 -5.92 2.71 16.76
C ASN A 193 -5.16 1.40 17.08
N GLY A 194 -3.84 1.39 16.87
CA GLY A 194 -2.97 0.25 17.15
C GLY A 194 -2.88 -0.77 16.02
N GLU A 195 -3.46 -0.51 14.85
CA GLU A 195 -3.30 -1.37 13.67
C GLU A 195 -2.01 -1.02 12.91
N ASP A 196 -0.89 -1.54 13.38
CA ASP A 196 0.40 -1.43 12.69
C ASP A 196 0.42 -2.31 11.42
N ILE A 197 0.54 -1.66 10.25
CA ILE A 197 0.59 -2.35 8.96
C ILE A 197 2.00 -2.24 8.34
N GLU A 198 2.54 -3.39 7.94
CA GLU A 198 3.85 -3.46 7.29
C GLU A 198 3.82 -2.85 5.89
N ILE A 199 4.70 -1.86 5.67
CA ILE A 199 4.71 -1.04 4.47
C ILE A 199 5.05 -1.89 3.24
N VAL A 200 6.15 -2.62 3.28
CA VAL A 200 6.62 -3.45 2.15
C VAL A 200 5.55 -4.46 1.73
N TYR A 201 4.91 -5.10 2.70
CA TYR A 201 3.90 -6.11 2.41
C TYR A 201 2.63 -5.51 1.82
N ALA A 202 2.14 -4.40 2.38
CA ALA A 202 0.99 -3.69 1.84
C ALA A 202 1.24 -3.20 0.40
N SER A 203 2.39 -2.56 0.15
CA SER A 203 2.77 -2.10 -1.18
C SER A 203 2.89 -3.25 -2.19
N LYS A 204 3.42 -4.40 -1.79
CA LYS A 204 3.51 -5.58 -2.66
C LYS A 204 2.12 -6.11 -3.03
N ILE A 205 1.22 -6.25 -2.06
CA ILE A 205 -0.16 -6.69 -2.31
C ILE A 205 -0.87 -5.73 -3.26
N TYR A 206 -0.68 -4.43 -3.07
CA TYR A 206 -1.40 -3.41 -3.79
C TYR A 206 -1.05 -3.33 -5.28
N ILE A 207 0.19 -3.68 -5.67
CA ILE A 207 0.55 -3.82 -7.08
C ILE A 207 -0.33 -4.86 -7.78
N SER A 208 -0.60 -5.99 -7.12
CA SER A 208 -1.50 -7.02 -7.65
C SER A 208 -2.96 -6.53 -7.71
N VAL A 209 -3.39 -5.73 -6.75
CA VAL A 209 -4.72 -5.09 -6.76
C VAL A 209 -4.87 -4.17 -7.96
N MET A 210 -3.89 -3.27 -8.21
CA MET A 210 -3.93 -2.35 -9.34
C MET A 210 -3.99 -3.10 -10.68
N ARG A 211 -3.18 -4.16 -10.85
CA ARG A 211 -3.20 -5.00 -12.05
C ARG A 211 -4.58 -5.59 -12.32
N ARG A 212 -5.20 -6.21 -11.31
CA ARG A 212 -6.56 -6.76 -11.46
C ARG A 212 -7.58 -5.68 -11.78
N LEU A 213 -7.51 -4.55 -11.09
CA LEU A 213 -8.43 -3.44 -11.31
C LEU A 213 -8.37 -2.92 -12.75
N ILE A 214 -7.17 -2.77 -13.34
CA ILE A 214 -7.01 -2.32 -14.73
C ILE A 214 -7.61 -3.33 -15.71
N ILE A 215 -7.38 -4.64 -15.49
CA ILE A 215 -7.97 -5.70 -16.32
C ILE A 215 -9.50 -5.60 -16.29
N ASP A 216 -10.07 -5.45 -15.10
CA ASP A 216 -11.52 -5.38 -14.93
C ASP A 216 -12.10 -4.09 -15.49
N VAL A 217 -11.41 -2.96 -15.36
CA VAL A 217 -11.77 -1.68 -15.98
C VAL A 217 -11.89 -1.83 -17.48
N ARG A 218 -10.87 -2.39 -18.14
CA ARG A 218 -10.86 -2.55 -19.60
C ARG A 218 -11.99 -3.47 -20.07
N LYS A 219 -12.25 -4.57 -19.35
CA LYS A 219 -13.41 -5.44 -19.61
C LYS A 219 -14.72 -4.66 -19.51
N LYS A 220 -14.88 -3.84 -18.47
CA LYS A 220 -16.13 -3.08 -18.27
C LYS A 220 -16.34 -2.02 -19.35
N ILE A 221 -15.28 -1.34 -19.78
CA ILE A 221 -15.34 -0.39 -20.89
C ILE A 221 -15.84 -1.08 -22.16
N ILE A 222 -15.29 -2.26 -22.49
CA ILE A 222 -15.71 -3.04 -23.67
C ILE A 222 -17.18 -3.46 -23.55
N GLU A 223 -17.60 -3.93 -22.37
CA GLU A 223 -18.99 -4.33 -22.09
C GLU A 223 -19.97 -3.17 -22.32
N LEU A 224 -19.67 -1.98 -21.80
CA LEU A 224 -20.55 -0.82 -21.91
C LEU A 224 -20.55 -0.21 -23.32
N LYS A 225 -19.50 -0.43 -24.12
CA LYS A 225 -19.42 0.08 -25.51
C LYS A 225 -20.12 -0.82 -26.53
N LYS A 226 -20.40 -2.08 -26.19
CA LYS A 226 -21.31 -2.93 -26.97
C LYS A 226 -22.75 -2.41 -26.90
#